data_AF-A0A970AV65-F1
#
_entry.id   AF-A0A970AV65-F1
#
_cell.length_a   1.000
_cell.length_b   1.000
_cell.length_c   1.000
_cell.angle_alpha   90.00
_cell.angle_beta   90.00
_cell.angle_gamma   90.00
#
_symmetry.space_group_name_H-M   'P 1'
#
loop_
_entity.id
_entity.type
_entity.pdbx_description
1 polymer ?
#
loop_
_entity_poly.entity_id
_entity_poly.type
_entity_poly.pdbx_seq_one_letter_code
_entity_poly.pdbx_strand_id
1 'polypeptide(L)'
;MLISPAATFDRTLVPFPASVETLLFEDLLALGDELAEVDLLVVPLIGVGFDAFDLIERLGMTVFMGRIRVVSDRLADRAMVLRELRDLADPLGLAVDLSDCL
;
A
#
# COMPACT_ATOMS: atom_id res chain seq x y z
N MET A 1 0.44 -16.23 -35.03
CA MET A 1 -0.84 -15.49 -35.05
C MET A 1 -0.72 -14.41 -33.99
N LEU A 2 -0.59 -13.14 -34.40
CA LEU A 2 -0.39 -12.01 -33.50
C LEU A 2 -1.76 -11.33 -33.30
N ILE A 3 -2.34 -11.46 -32.11
CA ILE A 3 -3.57 -10.74 -31.76
C ILE A 3 -3.14 -9.34 -31.34
N SER A 4 -3.45 -8.34 -32.17
CA SER A 4 -3.33 -6.94 -31.75
C SER A 4 -4.60 -6.57 -30.96
N PRO A 5 -4.48 -5.96 -29.76
CA PRO A 5 -5.65 -5.56 -28.98
C PRO A 5 -6.46 -4.52 -29.76
N ALA A 6 -7.77 -4.75 -29.88
CA ALA A 6 -8.69 -3.98 -30.73
C ALA A 6 -9.10 -2.61 -30.15
N ALA A 7 -8.68 -2.28 -28.93
CA ALA A 7 -9.00 -1.01 -28.31
C ALA A 7 -7.72 -0.40 -27.71
N THR A 8 -7.32 0.74 -28.24
CA THR A 8 -6.43 1.66 -27.55
C THR A 8 -7.17 2.11 -26.29
N PHE A 9 -6.60 1.87 -25.11
CA PHE A 9 -7.15 2.40 -23.86
C PHE A 9 -7.34 3.91 -24.02
N ASP A 10 -8.59 4.36 -23.94
CA ASP A 10 -8.91 5.78 -23.88
C ASP A 10 -8.26 6.34 -22.62
N ARG A 11 -7.31 7.27 -22.77
CA ARG A 11 -6.55 7.88 -21.68
C ARG A 11 -7.35 8.98 -20.97
N THR A 12 -8.66 9.03 -21.17
CA THR A 12 -9.54 9.94 -20.43
C THR A 12 -9.61 9.47 -18.98
N LEU A 13 -8.68 9.98 -18.15
CA LEU A 13 -8.70 9.87 -16.70
C LEU A 13 -9.91 10.65 -16.19
N VAL A 14 -11.06 10.00 -16.07
CA VAL A 14 -12.15 10.54 -15.27
C VAL A 14 -11.68 10.42 -13.82
N PRO A 15 -11.51 11.53 -13.07
CA PRO A 15 -11.16 11.43 -11.66
C PRO A 15 -12.32 10.71 -10.98
N PHE A 16 -12.09 9.48 -10.55
CA PHE A 16 -12.98 8.87 -9.59
C PHE A 16 -12.88 9.72 -8.31
N PRO A 17 -13.98 10.06 -7.64
CA PRO A 17 -13.89 10.79 -6.38
C PRO A 17 -13.14 9.91 -5.38
N ALA A 18 -11.86 10.20 -5.17
CA ALA A 18 -11.05 9.56 -4.14
C ALA A 18 -11.28 10.31 -2.83
N SER A 19 -11.83 9.63 -1.82
CA SER A 19 -11.85 10.12 -0.45
C SER A 19 -10.50 9.83 0.19
N VAL A 20 -9.80 10.88 0.61
CA VAL A 20 -8.56 10.76 1.38
C VAL A 20 -8.88 11.04 2.84
N GLU A 21 -8.58 10.08 3.69
CA GLU A 21 -8.69 10.20 5.13
C GLU A 21 -7.32 9.98 5.78
N THR A 22 -7.04 10.74 6.84
CA THR A 22 -5.82 10.58 7.62
C THR A 22 -6.21 10.02 8.98
N LEU A 23 -5.63 8.86 9.31
CA LEU A 23 -5.92 8.13 10.54
C LEU A 23 -4.64 7.93 11.35
N LEU A 24 -4.80 7.81 12.67
CA LEU A 24 -3.75 7.25 13.50
C LEU A 24 -3.68 5.74 13.29
N PHE A 25 -2.51 5.16 13.49
CA PHE A 25 -2.31 3.72 13.32
C PHE A 25 -3.20 2.88 14.25
N GLU A 26 -3.43 3.35 15.47
CA GLU A 26 -4.32 2.67 16.43
C GLU A 26 -5.78 2.64 15.95
N ASP A 27 -6.23 3.69 15.26
CA ASP A 27 -7.58 3.80 14.73
C ASP A 27 -7.76 2.98 13.45
N LEU A 28 -6.68 2.79 12.66
CA LEU A 28 -6.72 2.02 11.42
C LEU A 28 -7.21 0.58 11.64
N LEU A 29 -6.70 -0.09 12.67
CA LEU A 29 -7.09 -1.46 12.97
C LEU A 29 -8.50 -1.54 13.58
N ALA A 30 -9.00 -0.43 14.13
CA ALA A 30 -10.36 -0.35 14.67
C ALA A 30 -11.44 -0.26 13.57
N LEU A 31 -11.05 0.04 12.32
CA LEU A 31 -11.97 0.06 11.17
C LEU A 31 -12.58 -1.32 10.88
N GLY A 32 -11.91 -2.41 11.24
CA GLY A 32 -12.42 -3.77 11.08
C GLY A 32 -12.79 -4.08 9.62
N ASP A 33 -14.07 -4.33 9.36
CA ASP A 33 -14.59 -4.71 8.04
C ASP A 33 -14.50 -3.56 7.01
N GLU A 34 -14.45 -2.30 7.46
CA GLU A 34 -14.34 -1.14 6.55
C GLU A 34 -13.00 -1.12 5.80
N LEU A 35 -11.98 -1.83 6.29
CA LEU A 35 -10.70 -2.00 5.59
C LEU A 35 -10.84 -2.71 4.25
N ALA A 36 -11.92 -3.48 4.03
CA ALA A 36 -12.17 -4.14 2.74
C ALA A 36 -12.41 -3.14 1.60
N GLU A 37 -12.87 -1.93 1.92
CA GLU A 37 -13.16 -0.85 0.96
C GLU A 37 -11.95 0.07 0.72
N VAL A 38 -10.83 -0.17 1.42
CA VAL A 38 -9.62 0.66 1.31
C VAL A 38 -8.73 0.14 0.18
N ASP A 39 -8.64 0.92 -0.91
CA ASP A 39 -7.81 0.57 -2.07
C ASP A 39 -6.30 0.78 -1.84
N LEU A 40 -5.93 1.80 -1.04
CA LEU A 40 -4.55 2.24 -0.87
C LEU A 40 -4.31 2.79 0.54
N LEU A 41 -3.29 2.27 1.22
CA LEU A 41 -2.72 2.85 2.42
C LEU A 41 -1.37 3.49 2.09
N VAL A 42 -1.20 4.76 2.46
CA VAL A 42 0.07 5.48 2.34
C VAL A 42 0.63 5.70 3.73
N VAL A 43 1.78 5.12 4.03
CA VAL A 43 2.33 5.06 5.41
C VAL A 43 3.82 5.36 5.41
N PRO A 44 4.37 6.01 6.47
CA PRO A 44 5.81 6.18 6.58
C PRO A 44 6.50 4.83 6.75
N LEU A 45 7.78 4.70 6.41
CA LEU A 45 8.55 3.49 6.73
C LEU A 45 8.67 3.29 8.25
N ILE A 46 8.96 4.38 8.96
CA ILE A 46 9.10 4.40 10.41
C ILE A 46 8.65 5.75 10.97
N GLY A 47 8.09 5.76 12.16
CA GLY A 47 7.64 6.96 12.85
C GLY A 47 7.59 6.77 14.36
N VAL A 48 7.19 7.81 15.09
CA VAL A 48 7.01 7.70 16.55
C VAL A 48 5.84 6.76 16.84
N GLY A 49 6.16 5.56 17.36
CA GLY A 49 5.15 4.54 17.64
C GLY A 49 4.59 3.84 16.40
N PHE A 50 5.26 3.98 15.25
CA PHE A 50 4.83 3.38 13.99
C PHE A 50 5.98 2.68 13.29
N ASP A 51 5.72 1.47 12.79
CA ASP A 51 6.63 0.68 11.97
C ASP A 51 5.83 0.04 10.83
N ALA A 52 6.26 0.24 9.58
CA ALA A 52 5.59 -0.33 8.42
C ALA A 52 5.61 -1.86 8.42
N PHE A 53 6.63 -2.51 8.99
CA PHE A 53 6.70 -3.97 9.08
C PHE A 53 5.64 -4.51 10.06
N ASP A 54 5.52 -3.90 11.24
CA ASP A 54 4.48 -4.24 12.23
C ASP A 54 3.07 -4.00 11.68
N LEU A 55 2.87 -2.91 10.93
CA LEU A 55 1.60 -2.67 10.23
C LEU A 55 1.28 -3.80 9.25
N ILE A 56 2.23 -4.21 8.39
CA ILE A 56 2.01 -5.25 7.38
C ILE A 56 1.61 -6.57 8.04
N GLU A 57 2.30 -6.97 9.11
CA GLU A 57 1.96 -8.19 9.87
C GLU A 57 0.53 -8.15 10.39
N ARG A 58 0.12 -7.03 10.99
CA ARG A 58 -1.22 -6.87 11.53
C ARG A 58 -2.28 -6.85 10.43
N LEU A 59 -2.03 -6.15 9.33
CA LEU A 59 -2.95 -6.11 8.18
C LEU A 59 -3.14 -7.50 7.57
N GLY A 60 -2.11 -8.35 7.57
CA GLY A 60 -2.22 -9.74 7.11
C GLY A 60 -3.20 -10.59 7.92
N MET A 61 -3.66 -10.11 9.08
CA MET A 61 -4.68 -10.74 9.91
C MET A 61 -6.08 -10.12 9.73
N THR A 62 -6.24 -9.19 8.79
CA THR A 62 -7.49 -8.45 8.54
C THR A 62 -8.11 -8.80 7.18
N VAL A 63 -9.23 -8.14 6.84
CA VAL A 63 -9.90 -8.26 5.53
C VAL A 63 -9.30 -7.33 4.45
N PHE A 64 -8.26 -6.58 4.78
CA PHE A 64 -7.63 -5.64 3.85
C PHE A 64 -7.05 -6.37 2.62
N MET A 65 -7.46 -5.92 1.43
CA MET A 65 -6.99 -6.46 0.14
C MET A 65 -6.40 -5.38 -0.78
N GLY A 66 -6.24 -4.16 -0.26
CA GLY A 66 -5.70 -3.03 -0.98
C GLY A 66 -4.18 -3.09 -1.14
N ARG A 67 -3.60 -1.97 -1.59
CA ARG A 67 -2.15 -1.81 -1.73
C ARG A 67 -1.58 -0.98 -0.59
N ILE A 68 -0.35 -1.30 -0.22
CA ILE A 68 0.42 -0.55 0.77
C ILE A 68 1.54 0.19 0.05
N ARG A 69 1.53 1.52 0.15
CA ARG A 69 2.60 2.38 -0.28
C ARG A 69 3.36 2.89 0.93
N VAL A 70 4.57 2.40 1.08
CA VAL A 70 5.50 2.90 2.10
C VAL A 70 6.21 4.13 1.54
N VAL A 71 6.25 5.22 2.32
CA VAL A 71 6.99 6.45 2.01
C VAL A 71 8.20 6.57 2.94
N SER A 72 9.37 6.87 2.37
CA SER A 72 10.55 7.17 3.18
C SER A 72 11.46 8.12 2.43
N ASP A 73 12.05 9.04 3.19
CA ASP A 73 13.12 9.89 2.67
C ASP A 73 14.46 9.16 2.73
N ARG A 74 15.24 9.30 1.66
CA ARG A 74 16.70 9.06 1.64
C ARG A 74 17.14 7.73 2.26
N LEU A 75 16.62 6.63 1.74
CA LEU A 75 17.11 5.29 2.09
C LEU A 75 18.47 5.01 1.47
N ALA A 76 19.40 4.50 2.27
CA ALA A 76 20.74 4.13 1.81
C ALA A 76 20.72 3.01 0.77
N ASP A 77 19.89 1.97 0.99
CA ASP A 77 19.62 0.92 0.02
C ASP A 77 18.12 0.63 -0.07
N ARG A 78 17.48 1.32 -1.00
CA ARG A 78 16.03 1.19 -1.26
C ARG A 78 15.66 -0.21 -1.73
N ALA A 79 16.49 -0.84 -2.56
CA ALA A 79 16.17 -2.13 -3.16
C ALA A 79 16.16 -3.23 -2.09
N MET A 80 17.12 -3.19 -1.17
CA MET A 80 17.13 -4.06 -0.01
C MET A 80 15.87 -3.87 0.84
N VAL A 81 15.55 -2.62 1.24
CA VAL A 81 14.37 -2.33 2.09
C VAL A 81 13.07 -2.80 1.44
N LEU A 82 12.88 -2.52 0.14
CA LEU A 82 11.71 -2.99 -0.60
C LEU A 82 11.65 -4.51 -0.67
N ARG A 83 12.80 -5.19 -0.78
CA ARG A 83 12.84 -6.66 -0.76
C ARG A 83 12.35 -7.18 0.58
N GLU A 84 12.87 -6.66 1.70
CA GLU A 84 12.45 -7.10 3.03
C GLU A 84 10.95 -6.84 3.28
N LEU A 85 10.42 -5.69 2.84
CA LEU A 85 8.98 -5.40 2.92
C LEU A 85 8.14 -6.44 2.13
N ARG A 86 8.61 -6.85 0.95
CA ARG A 86 7.93 -7.86 0.12
C ARG A 86 8.06 -9.27 0.67
N ASP A 87 9.24 -9.63 1.17
CA ASP A 87 9.49 -10.92 1.81
C ASP A 87 8.52 -11.14 2.99
N LEU A 88 8.12 -10.06 3.68
CA LEU A 88 7.09 -10.06 4.71
C LEU A 88 5.66 -10.05 4.14
N ALA A 89 5.36 -9.20 3.15
CA ALA A 89 4.01 -8.97 2.64
C ALA A 89 3.49 -10.10 1.72
N ASP A 90 4.34 -10.69 0.90
CA ASP A 90 3.97 -11.67 -0.13
C ASP A 90 3.29 -12.92 0.48
N PRO A 91 3.78 -13.53 1.57
CA PRO A 91 3.11 -14.66 2.22
C PRO A 91 1.72 -14.30 2.79
N LEU A 92 1.48 -13.04 3.10
CA LEU A 92 0.22 -12.50 3.62
C LEU A 92 -0.74 -12.10 2.50
N GLY A 93 -0.33 -12.24 1.24
CA GLY A 93 -1.12 -11.82 0.08
C GLY A 93 -1.23 -10.31 -0.09
N LEU A 94 -0.37 -9.53 0.58
CA LEU A 94 -0.41 -8.08 0.58
C LEU A 94 0.53 -7.51 -0.49
N ALA A 95 0.06 -6.53 -1.25
CA ALA A 95 0.86 -5.85 -2.25
C ALA A 95 1.53 -4.60 -1.66
N VAL A 96 2.87 -4.56 -1.69
CA VAL A 96 3.65 -3.43 -1.16
C VAL A 96 4.56 -2.78 -2.21
N ASP A 97 4.58 -1.44 -2.20
CA ASP A 97 5.54 -0.61 -2.93
C ASP A 97 6.21 0.42 -2.02
N LEU A 98 7.36 0.93 -2.47
CA LEU A 98 8.16 1.91 -1.75
C LEU A 98 8.35 3.15 -2.63
N SER A 99 7.96 4.30 -2.11
CA SER A 99 7.97 5.62 -2.76
C SER A 99 8.77 6.63 -1.92
N ASP A 100 9.35 7.64 -2.58
CA ASP A 100 9.97 8.77 -1.87
C ASP A 100 8.86 9.68 -1.32
N CYS A 101 9.12 10.40 -0.22
CA CYS A 101 8.18 11.45 0.20
C CYS A 101 8.17 12.57 -0.86
N LEU A 102 6.98 13.09 -1.19
CA LEU A 102 6.78 14.20 -2.11
C LEU A 102 7.25 15.53 -1.51
#